data_AF-A0A6V8L163-F1
#
_entry.id   AF-A0A6V8L163-F1
#
_cell.length_a   1.000
_cell.length_b   1.000
_cell.length_c   1.000
_cell.angle_alpha   90.00
_cell.angle_beta   90.00
_cell.angle_gamma   90.00
#
_symmetry.space_group_name_H-M   'P 1'
#
loop_
_entity.id
_entity.type
_entity.pdbx_description
1 polymer ?
#
loop_
_entity_poly.entity_id
_entity_poly.type
_entity_poly.pdbx_seq_one_letter_code
_entity_poly.pdbx_strand_id
1 'polypeptide(L)'
;MSKLDLSKLTVDLSPVWAGFLGDWDRTLRAGNYPATTRCNYLLAAAQLGRYLAEQSPDPDADTAAADPCAVSRAHVESFQAWMIETRSASTALNKPAATPAT
;
A
#
# COMPACT_ATOMS: atom_id res chain seq x y z
N MET A 1 9.95 -11.25 17.85
CA MET A 1 9.50 -10.32 16.79
C MET A 1 9.74 -11.01 15.45
N SER A 2 8.68 -11.37 14.73
CA SER A 2 8.83 -11.92 13.37
C SER A 2 9.55 -10.91 12.49
N LYS A 3 10.63 -11.37 11.84
CA LYS A 3 11.27 -10.59 10.77
C LYS A 3 10.20 -10.33 9.71
N LEU A 4 10.07 -9.07 9.30
CA LEU A 4 9.30 -8.72 8.11
C LEU A 4 9.74 -9.63 6.96
N ASP A 5 8.78 -10.34 6.39
CA ASP A 5 9.02 -11.19 5.24
C ASP A 5 8.80 -10.36 3.97
N LEU A 6 9.86 -9.70 3.53
CA LEU A 6 9.81 -8.80 2.37
C LEU A 6 9.31 -9.54 1.12
N SER A 7 9.64 -10.84 0.99
CA SER A 7 9.23 -11.65 -0.16
C SER A 7 7.71 -11.75 -0.29
N LYS A 8 7.00 -11.93 0.84
CA LYS A 8 5.53 -11.92 0.89
C LYS A 8 4.96 -10.53 0.64
N LEU A 9 5.65 -9.50 1.13
CA LEU A 9 5.20 -8.12 1.03
C LEU A 9 5.27 -7.61 -0.42
N THR A 10 6.20 -8.15 -1.23
CA THR A 10 6.40 -7.78 -2.63
C THR A 10 5.75 -8.75 -3.62
N VAL A 11 4.98 -9.74 -3.15
CA VAL A 11 4.16 -10.59 -4.02
C VAL A 11 3.23 -9.71 -4.86
N ASP A 12 3.13 -10.06 -6.15
CA ASP A 12 2.35 -9.40 -7.19
C ASP A 12 2.75 -7.95 -7.51
N LEU A 13 3.92 -7.51 -7.03
CA LEU A 13 4.55 -6.26 -7.47
C LEU A 13 5.51 -6.51 -8.63
N SER A 14 5.79 -5.45 -9.40
CA SER A 14 6.85 -5.51 -10.41
C SER A 14 8.22 -5.82 -9.75
N PRO A 15 9.16 -6.44 -10.48
CA PRO A 15 10.51 -6.65 -9.98
C PRO A 15 11.23 -5.36 -9.55
N VAL A 16 10.91 -4.23 -10.19
CA VAL A 16 11.50 -2.92 -9.87
C VAL A 16 11.00 -2.43 -8.50
N TRP A 17 9.70 -2.57 -8.24
CA TRP A 17 9.12 -2.31 -6.92
C TRP A 17 9.70 -3.22 -5.84
N ALA A 18 9.85 -4.51 -6.12
CA ALA A 18 10.45 -5.46 -5.18
C ALA A 18 11.90 -5.09 -4.83
N GLY A 19 12.70 -4.70 -5.83
CA GLY A 19 14.06 -4.20 -5.65
C GLY A 19 14.10 -2.94 -4.81
N PHE A 20 13.30 -1.93 -5.19
CA PHE A 20 13.20 -0.65 -4.48
C PHE A 20 12.83 -0.83 -3.00
N LEU A 21 11.83 -1.65 -2.68
CA LEU A 21 11.42 -1.90 -1.30
C LEU A 21 12.50 -2.64 -0.49
N GLY A 22 13.29 -3.50 -1.15
CA GLY A 22 14.45 -4.14 -0.52
C GLY A 22 15.56 -3.17 -0.18
N ASP A 23 15.91 -2.28 -1.10
CA ASP A 23 16.90 -1.23 -0.87
C ASP A 23 16.43 -0.23 0.18
N TRP A 24 15.14 0.10 0.18
CA TRP A 24 14.58 0.97 1.19
C TRP A 24 14.57 0.32 2.59
N ASP A 25 14.25 -0.98 2.72
CA ASP A 25 14.39 -1.70 4.00
C ASP A 25 15.85 -1.67 4.51
N ARG A 26 16.84 -1.87 3.63
CA ARG A 26 18.27 -1.75 4.01
C ARG A 26 18.60 -0.35 4.52
N THR A 27 18.12 0.69 3.84
CA THR A 27 18.33 2.09 4.22
C THR A 27 17.69 2.41 5.57
N LEU A 28 16.45 1.97 5.80
CA LEU A 28 15.75 2.16 7.07
C LEU A 28 16.42 1.37 8.22
N ARG A 29 17.00 0.20 7.95
CA ARG A 29 17.81 -0.51 8.96
C ARG A 29 19.07 0.27 9.31
N ALA A 30 19.77 0.81 8.32
CA ALA A 30 20.95 1.63 8.53
C ALA A 30 20.64 2.89 9.35
N GLY A 31 19.45 3.48 9.16
CA GLY A 31 18.92 4.59 9.98
C GLY A 31 18.40 4.20 11.37
N ASN A 32 18.56 2.94 11.81
CA ASN A 32 18.10 2.41 13.09
C ASN A 32 16.58 2.57 13.35
N TYR A 33 15.77 2.53 12.29
CA TYR A 33 14.31 2.60 12.41
C TYR A 33 13.76 1.30 13.05
N PRO A 34 12.87 1.41 14.07
CA PRO A 34 12.26 0.25 14.70
C PRO A 34 11.56 -0.67 13.69
N ALA A 35 11.58 -1.98 13.96
CA ALA A 35 11.02 -2.97 13.03
C ALA A 35 9.53 -2.74 12.71
N THR A 36 8.75 -2.26 13.68
CA THR A 36 7.34 -1.88 13.49
C THR A 36 7.18 -0.70 12.54
N THR A 37 7.98 0.36 12.71
CA THR A 37 8.00 1.53 11.82
C THR A 37 8.38 1.14 10.40
N ARG A 38 9.44 0.33 10.23
CA ARG A 38 9.85 -0.17 8.91
C ARG A 38 8.75 -0.98 8.25
N CYS A 39 8.10 -1.87 8.99
CA CYS A 39 6.98 -2.66 8.49
C CYS A 39 5.85 -1.77 7.98
N ASN A 40 5.46 -0.75 8.73
CA ASN A 40 4.38 0.15 8.35
C ASN A 40 4.69 0.91 7.05
N TYR A 41 5.92 1.40 6.88
CA TYR A 41 6.32 2.13 5.68
C TYR A 41 6.36 1.21 4.44
N LEU A 42 6.98 0.05 4.57
CA LEU A 42 7.09 -0.91 3.46
C LEU A 42 5.70 -1.42 3.07
N LEU A 43 4.84 -1.72 4.04
CA LEU A 43 3.47 -2.15 3.78
C LEU A 43 2.67 -1.09 3.03
N ALA A 44 2.75 0.18 3.45
CA ALA A 44 2.05 1.27 2.78
C ALA A 44 2.50 1.43 1.32
N ALA A 45 3.80 1.34 1.05
CA ALA A 45 4.32 1.43 -0.30
C ALA A 45 3.95 0.22 -1.17
N ALA A 46 3.93 -0.99 -0.61
CA ALA A 46 3.45 -2.17 -1.33
C ALA A 46 1.93 -2.12 -1.60
N GLN A 47 1.14 -1.51 -0.72
CA GLN A 47 -0.28 -1.26 -0.98
C GLN A 47 -0.47 -0.25 -2.11
N LEU A 48 0.34 0.81 -2.15
CA LEU A 48 0.33 1.78 -3.25
C LEU A 48 0.67 1.11 -4.60
N GLY A 49 1.73 0.29 -4.65
CA GLY A 49 2.10 -0.42 -5.89
C GLY A 49 0.98 -1.33 -6.43
N ARG A 50 0.29 -2.06 -5.55
CA ARG A 50 -0.88 -2.89 -5.95
C ARG A 50 -2.06 -2.06 -6.39
N TYR A 51 -2.35 -0.97 -5.67
CA TYR A 51 -3.40 -0.04 -6.07
C TYR A 51 -3.16 0.50 -7.48
N LEU A 52 -1.92 0.88 -7.80
CA LEU A 52 -1.57 1.35 -9.14
C LEU A 52 -1.77 0.28 -10.21
N ALA A 53 -1.45 -0.98 -9.91
CA ALA A 53 -1.58 -2.08 -10.86
C ALA A 53 -3.03 -2.52 -11.12
N GLU A 54 -3.92 -2.40 -10.13
CA GLU A 54 -5.23 -3.08 -10.17
C GLU A 54 -6.45 -2.17 -10.03
N GLN A 55 -6.30 -1.01 -9.37
CA GLN A 55 -7.43 -0.23 -8.87
C GLN A 55 -7.41 1.21 -9.33
N SER A 56 -6.25 1.73 -9.76
CA SER A 56 -6.13 3.13 -10.12
C SER A 56 -6.88 3.42 -11.43
N PRO A 57 -7.73 4.47 -11.46
CA PRO A 57 -8.40 4.90 -12.68
C PRO A 57 -7.50 5.81 -13.55
N ASP A 58 -6.27 6.11 -13.11
CA ASP A 58 -5.34 7.00 -13.79
C ASP A 58 -4.75 6.28 -15.03
N PRO A 59 -4.86 6.86 -16.24
CA PRO A 59 -4.31 6.24 -17.46
C PRO A 59 -2.79 6.04 -17.43
N ASP A 60 -2.06 6.81 -16.60
CA ASP A 60 -0.61 6.69 -16.46
C ASP A 60 -0.20 5.73 -15.32
N ALA A 61 -1.17 5.10 -14.64
CA ALA A 61 -0.93 4.21 -13.50
C ALA A 61 -0.05 3.00 -13.86
N ASP A 62 -0.15 2.47 -15.08
CA ASP A 62 0.66 1.32 -15.53
C ASP A 62 2.16 1.61 -15.45
N THR A 63 2.57 2.84 -15.79
CA THR A 63 3.98 3.24 -15.72
C THR A 63 4.45 3.28 -14.27
N ALA A 64 3.62 3.81 -13.36
CA ALA A 64 3.93 3.87 -11.92
C ALA A 64 3.81 2.50 -11.21
N ALA A 65 2.95 1.61 -11.71
CA ALA A 65 2.85 0.22 -11.28
C ALA A 65 4.10 -0.57 -11.70
N ALA A 66 4.69 -0.24 -12.85
CA ALA A 66 5.93 -0.83 -13.31
C ALA A 66 7.16 -0.26 -12.58
N ASP A 67 7.23 1.06 -12.37
CA ASP A 67 8.39 1.76 -11.80
C ASP A 67 7.99 2.73 -10.66
N PRO A 68 8.45 2.52 -9.42
CA PRO A 68 8.18 3.44 -8.31
C PRO A 68 8.69 4.87 -8.55
N CYS A 69 9.66 5.08 -9.45
CA CYS A 69 10.14 6.43 -9.79
C CYS A 69 9.13 7.26 -10.59
N ALA A 70 8.16 6.60 -11.25
CA ALA A 70 7.08 7.27 -11.97
C ALA A 70 5.87 7.61 -11.07
N VAL A 71 5.94 7.29 -9.77
CA VAL A 71 4.89 7.66 -8.82
C VAL A 71 4.83 9.18 -8.67
N SER A 72 3.69 9.75 -9.05
CA SER A 72 3.41 11.16 -8.88
C SER A 72 2.69 11.45 -7.57
N ARG A 73 2.60 12.73 -7.22
CA ARG A 73 1.75 13.17 -6.11
C ARG A 73 0.28 12.81 -6.32
N ALA A 74 -0.22 12.92 -7.55
CA ALA A 74 -1.61 12.60 -7.90
C ALA A 74 -1.93 11.13 -7.62
N HIS A 75 -1.01 10.22 -7.94
CA HIS A 75 -1.13 8.79 -7.62
C HIS A 75 -1.30 8.55 -6.11
N VAL A 76 -0.49 9.24 -5.29
CA VAL A 76 -0.55 9.12 -3.82
C VAL A 76 -1.88 9.65 -3.27
N GLU A 77 -2.33 10.80 -3.74
CA GLU A 77 -3.59 11.40 -3.30
C GLU A 77 -4.81 10.53 -3.71
N SER A 78 -4.80 9.99 -4.93
CA SER A 78 -5.82 9.07 -5.42
C SER A 78 -5.85 7.76 -4.62
N PHE A 79 -4.69 7.19 -4.30
CA PHE A 79 -4.58 6.04 -3.41
C PHE A 79 -5.14 6.32 -2.02
N GLN A 80 -4.86 7.50 -1.44
CA GLN A 80 -5.40 7.88 -0.14
C GLN A 80 -6.93 8.00 -0.17
N ALA A 81 -7.49 8.62 -1.21
CA ALA A 81 -8.93 8.70 -1.40
C ALA A 81 -9.57 7.31 -1.50
N TRP A 82 -8.99 6.42 -2.31
CA TRP A 82 -9.44 5.04 -2.46
C TRP A 82 -9.38 4.25 -1.14
N MET A 83 -8.31 4.43 -0.36
CA MET A 83 -8.17 3.81 0.97
C MET A 83 -9.25 4.27 1.96
N ILE A 84 -9.63 5.55 1.92
CA ILE A 84 -10.70 6.09 2.74
C ILE A 84 -12.04 5.50 2.30
N GLU A 85 -12.33 5.51 1.00
CA GLU A 85 -13.58 5.01 0.44
C GLU A 85 -13.79 3.52 0.73
N THR A 86 -12.80 2.67 0.47
CA THR A 86 -12.90 1.22 0.63
C THR A 86 -12.91 0.77 2.09
N ARG A 87 -12.15 1.44 2.97
CA ARG A 87 -12.18 1.15 4.41
C ARG A 87 -13.43 1.70 5.08
N SER A 88 -13.94 2.86 4.65
CA SER A 88 -15.22 3.40 5.10
C SER A 88 -16.38 2.51 4.66
N ALA A 89 -16.41 2.05 3.40
CA ALA A 89 -17.43 1.13 2.89
C ALA A 89 -17.42 -0.22 3.62
N SER A 90 -16.23 -0.77 3.92
CA SER A 90 -16.08 -2.00 4.73
C SER A 90 -16.58 -1.82 6.18
N THR A 91 -16.52 -0.59 6.70
CA THR A 91 -17.07 -0.25 8.02
C THR A 91 -18.59 -0.03 7.95
N ALA A 92 -19.10 0.52 6.84
CA ALA A 92 -20.54 0.73 6.59
C ALA A 92 -21.31 -0.59 6.38
N LEU A 93 -20.69 -1.59 5.75
CA LEU A 93 -21.26 -2.95 5.60
C LEU A 93 -21.36 -3.70 6.95
N ASN A 94 -20.60 -3.31 7.97
CA ASN A 94 -20.62 -3.91 9.31
C ASN A 94 -21.66 -3.30 10.26
N LYS A 95 -22.67 -2.59 9.76
CA LYS A 95 -23.85 -2.21 10.56
C LYS A 95 -24.93 -3.30 10.43
N PRO A 96 -25.00 -4.31 11.32
CA PRO A 96 -26.18 -5.15 11.41
C PRO A 96 -27.37 -4.28 11.84
N ALA A 97 -28.47 -4.47 11.11
CA ALA A 97 -29.86 -4.04 11.34
C ALA A 97 -30.10 -2.98 12.43
N ALA A 98 -30.67 -1.85 11.99
CA ALA A 98 -31.55 -1.08 12.85
C ALA A 98 -32.59 -2.03 13.46
N THR A 99 -32.54 -2.22 14.78
CA THR A 99 -33.61 -2.86 15.55
C THR A 99 -34.86 -1.98 15.42
N PRO A 100 -35.97 -2.45 14.83
CA PRO A 100 -37.23 -1.73 14.97
C PRO A 100 -37.66 -1.85 16.43
N ALA A 101 -37.74 -0.71 17.12
CA ALA A 101 -38.36 -0.63 18.43
C ALA A 101 -39.83 -1.05 18.29
N THR A 102 -40.24 -2.04 19.10
CA THR A 102 -41.63 -2.48 19.28
C THR A 102 -42.34 -1.53 20.23
#